data_AF-L0D6P9-F1
#
_entry.id   AF-L0D6P9-F1
#
_cell.length_a   1.000
_cell.length_b   1.000
_cell.length_c   1.000
_cell.angle_alpha   90.00
_cell.angle_beta   90.00
_cell.angle_gamma   90.00
#
_symmetry.space_group_name_H-M   'P 1'
#
loop_
_entity.id
_entity.type
_entity.pdbx_description
1 polymer ?
#
loop_
_entity_poly.entity_id
_entity_poly.type
_entity_poly.pdbx_seq_one_letter_code
_entity_poly.pdbx_strand_id
1 'polypeptide(L)'
;MSDIVTALSSQTGIDGEMVKKGLGTLLTFLQKSLPPDLFSKLQAALPGASEMLSAHKPDHAGAGSGLLGMVSGLAGKLFGGSAGNGAHLLSDLSHAGLSAEQIEAFLPRAFEQLKAFLPAELLEKVKAALPTLTTPAETGGS
;
A
#
# COMPACT_ATOMS: atom_id res chain seq x y z
N MET A 1 -9.25 19.61 -2.85
CA MET A 1 -10.09 18.42 -2.65
C MET A 1 -9.28 17.22 -3.06
N SER A 2 -8.64 16.55 -2.10
CA SER A 2 -8.16 15.19 -2.30
C SER A 2 -9.25 14.29 -1.74
N ASP A 3 -10.26 13.98 -2.57
CA ASP A 3 -11.51 13.33 -2.12
C ASP A 3 -11.24 12.03 -1.36
N ILE A 4 -10.25 11.25 -1.83
CA ILE A 4 -9.78 10.03 -1.14
C ILE A 4 -9.22 10.33 0.24
N VAL A 5 -8.40 11.39 0.39
CA VAL A 5 -7.77 11.72 1.69
C VAL A 5 -8.83 12.14 2.69
N THR A 6 -9.75 13.02 2.28
CA THR A 6 -10.86 13.47 3.13
C THR A 6 -11.79 12.29 3.46
N ALA A 7 -12.16 11.47 2.49
CA ALA A 7 -13.01 10.31 2.70
C ALA A 7 -12.36 9.30 3.66
N LEU A 8 -11.09 8.96 3.47
CA LEU A 8 -10.37 8.03 4.34
C LEU A 8 -10.21 8.62 5.74
N SER A 9 -9.84 9.90 5.85
CA SER A 9 -9.72 10.60 7.13
C SER A 9 -11.04 10.55 7.92
N SER A 10 -12.16 10.87 7.28
CA SER A 10 -13.48 10.80 7.93
C SER A 10 -13.93 9.38 8.27
N GLN A 11 -13.58 8.37 7.46
CA GLN A 11 -13.98 6.98 7.68
C GLN A 11 -13.13 6.27 8.74
N THR A 12 -11.86 6.63 8.85
CA THR A 12 -10.89 5.96 9.73
C THR A 12 -10.55 6.76 10.99
N GLY A 13 -10.93 8.05 11.04
CA GLY A 13 -10.53 8.98 12.09
C GLY A 13 -9.04 9.36 12.04
N ILE A 14 -8.33 9.01 10.97
CA ILE A 14 -6.91 9.33 10.78
C ILE A 14 -6.78 10.76 10.26
N ASP A 15 -5.78 11.49 10.73
CA ASP A 15 -5.51 12.85 10.27
C ASP A 15 -5.22 12.90 8.76
N GLY A 16 -5.73 13.92 8.06
CA GLY A 16 -5.62 14.00 6.59
C GLY A 16 -4.17 14.02 6.11
N GLU A 17 -3.25 14.57 6.90
CA GLU A 17 -1.82 14.54 6.58
C GLU A 17 -1.24 13.11 6.68
N MET A 18 -1.62 12.35 7.73
CA MET A 18 -1.21 10.96 7.91
C MET A 18 -1.79 10.06 6.82
N VAL A 19 -3.05 10.28 6.43
CA VAL A 19 -3.69 9.60 5.30
C VAL A 19 -2.95 9.89 4.00
N LYS A 20 -2.58 11.16 3.73
CA LYS A 20 -1.83 11.54 2.52
C LYS A 20 -0.46 10.85 2.48
N LYS A 21 0.26 10.82 3.60
CA LYS A 21 1.54 10.09 3.75
C LYS A 21 1.34 8.58 3.53
N GLY A 22 0.32 8.00 4.14
CA GLY A 22 0.01 6.57 4.00
C GLY A 22 -0.34 6.16 2.57
N LEU A 23 -1.11 6.98 1.86
CA LEU A 23 -1.39 6.77 0.44
C LEU A 23 -0.12 6.87 -0.41
N GLY A 24 0.74 7.86 -0.14
CA GLY A 24 2.02 7.99 -0.82
C GLY A 24 2.94 6.77 -0.60
N THR A 25 2.96 6.23 0.62
CA THR A 25 3.65 4.98 0.94
C THR A 25 3.07 3.79 0.17
N LEU A 26 1.74 3.63 0.16
CA LEU A 26 1.07 2.57 -0.59
C LEU A 26 1.36 2.67 -2.10
N LEU A 27 1.31 3.87 -2.67
CA LEU A 27 1.61 4.11 -4.08
C LEU A 27 3.09 3.83 -4.39
N THR A 28 4.01 4.20 -3.52
CA THR A 28 5.45 3.88 -3.68
C THR A 28 5.68 2.36 -3.63
N PHE A 29 4.99 1.66 -2.74
CA PHE A 29 5.04 0.21 -2.67
C PHE A 29 4.50 -0.42 -3.97
N LEU A 30 3.39 0.09 -4.51
CA LEU A 30 2.85 -0.33 -5.80
C LEU A 30 3.81 0.00 -6.95
N GLN A 31 4.46 1.15 -6.94
CA GLN A 31 5.47 1.53 -7.95
C GLN A 31 6.65 0.55 -7.98
N LYS A 32 7.09 0.09 -6.81
CA LYS A 32 8.19 -0.88 -6.69
C LYS A 32 7.77 -2.29 -7.08
N SER A 33 6.50 -2.64 -6.86
CA SER A 33 6.01 -4.00 -7.08
C SER A 33 5.36 -4.19 -8.45
N LEU A 34 4.87 -3.12 -9.07
CA LEU A 34 4.29 -3.12 -10.41
C LEU A 34 5.30 -2.64 -11.44
N PRO A 35 5.23 -3.14 -12.68
CA PRO A 35 6.01 -2.59 -13.77
C PRO A 35 5.66 -1.12 -14.03
N PRO A 36 6.64 -0.30 -14.48
CA PRO A 36 6.49 1.15 -14.62
C PRO A 36 5.36 1.56 -15.58
N ASP A 37 5.06 0.72 -16.58
CA ASP A 37 3.97 0.92 -17.52
C ASP A 37 2.59 0.79 -16.84
N LEU A 38 2.41 -0.24 -15.99
CA LEU A 38 1.18 -0.42 -15.21
C LEU A 38 1.04 0.66 -14.14
N PHE A 39 2.15 1.00 -13.47
CA PHE A 39 2.13 2.05 -12.46
C PHE A 39 1.77 3.41 -13.07
N SER A 40 2.29 3.75 -14.25
CA SER A 40 1.90 4.99 -14.95
C SER A 40 0.41 5.03 -15.27
N LYS A 41 -0.18 3.90 -15.71
CA LYS A 41 -1.62 3.79 -15.95
C LYS A 41 -2.43 3.93 -14.67
N LEU A 42 -1.96 3.35 -13.57
CA LEU A 42 -2.56 3.50 -12.25
C LEU A 42 -2.50 4.96 -11.76
N GLN A 43 -1.35 5.61 -11.89
CA GLN A 43 -1.17 7.01 -11.52
C GLN A 43 -2.05 7.94 -12.37
N ALA A 44 -2.22 7.63 -13.66
CA ALA A 44 -3.11 8.38 -14.54
C ALA A 44 -4.59 8.20 -14.19
N ALA A 45 -4.98 7.02 -13.69
CA ALA A 45 -6.35 6.74 -13.25
C ALA A 45 -6.67 7.34 -11.87
N LEU A 46 -5.66 7.55 -11.02
CA LEU A 46 -5.83 8.05 -9.66
C LEU A 46 -5.68 9.58 -9.56
N PRO A 47 -6.76 10.32 -9.24
CA PRO A 47 -6.68 11.76 -9.08
C PRO A 47 -5.83 12.12 -7.85
N GLY A 48 -4.76 12.88 -8.07
CA GLY A 48 -3.84 13.30 -7.00
C GLY A 48 -2.78 12.28 -6.62
N ALA A 49 -2.59 11.18 -7.37
CA ALA A 49 -1.53 10.21 -7.10
C ALA A 49 -0.13 10.85 -7.06
N SER A 50 0.16 11.79 -7.98
CA SER A 50 1.43 12.52 -7.98
C SER A 50 1.64 13.37 -6.72
N GLU A 51 0.57 13.96 -6.16
CA GLU A 51 0.63 14.71 -4.91
C GLU A 51 0.83 13.81 -3.69
N MET A 52 0.22 12.63 -3.68
CA MET A 52 0.40 11.63 -2.62
C MET A 52 1.83 11.07 -2.64
N LEU A 53 2.35 10.73 -3.82
CA LEU A 53 3.75 10.33 -4.01
C LEU A 53 4.72 11.43 -3.59
N SER A 54 4.43 12.69 -3.93
CA SER A 54 5.27 13.83 -3.54
C SER A 54 5.23 14.10 -2.02
N ALA A 55 4.12 13.75 -1.36
CA ALA A 55 4.00 13.81 0.10
C ALA A 55 4.80 12.70 0.79
N HIS A 56 4.99 11.57 0.12
CA HIS A 56 5.96 10.56 0.51
C HIS A 56 7.36 10.99 0.04
N LYS A 57 8.01 11.90 0.77
CA LYS A 57 9.47 12.05 0.65
C LYS A 57 10.10 10.83 1.34
N PRO A 58 10.82 9.96 0.62
CA PRO A 58 11.66 8.98 1.28
C PRO A 58 12.79 9.75 1.94
N ASP A 59 12.63 10.10 3.21
CA ASP A 59 13.79 10.46 4.04
C ASP A 59 14.61 9.18 4.19
N HIS A 60 15.60 9.04 3.31
CA HIS A 60 16.57 7.97 3.32
C HIS A 60 17.43 8.12 4.58
N ALA A 61 17.02 7.56 5.71
CA ALA A 61 17.91 7.38 6.86
C ALA A 61 17.40 6.32 7.86
N GLY A 62 17.76 5.06 7.61
CA GLY A 62 18.05 4.04 8.62
C GLY A 62 17.01 3.73 9.70
N ALA A 63 16.30 2.60 9.57
CA ALA A 63 15.66 1.94 10.71
C ALA A 63 16.28 0.56 10.93
N GLY A 64 16.96 0.41 12.06
CA GLY A 64 17.77 -0.74 12.42
C GLY A 64 17.00 -2.05 12.59
N SER A 65 17.78 -3.13 12.55
CA SER A 65 17.43 -4.56 12.54
C SER A 65 16.51 -5.10 13.66
N GLY A 66 15.84 -4.26 14.46
CA GLY A 66 14.93 -4.67 15.54
C GLY A 66 13.44 -4.61 15.19
N LEU A 67 12.99 -3.67 14.33
CA LEU A 67 11.57 -3.51 14.01
C LEU A 67 11.03 -4.52 12.99
N LEU A 68 11.91 -5.06 12.14
CA LEU A 68 11.57 -6.04 11.10
C LEU A 68 10.91 -7.31 11.68
N GLY A 69 11.30 -7.73 12.89
CA GLY A 69 10.77 -8.94 13.53
C GLY A 69 9.30 -8.78 13.98
N MET A 70 8.93 -7.62 14.53
CA MET A 70 7.55 -7.37 14.96
C MET A 70 6.61 -7.16 13.77
N VAL A 71 7.09 -6.46 12.73
CA VAL A 71 6.31 -6.19 11.53
C VAL A 71 6.08 -7.45 10.69
N SER A 72 7.05 -8.37 10.65
CA SER A 72 6.89 -9.68 10.02
C SER A 72 5.81 -10.54 10.70
N GLY A 73 5.68 -10.46 12.03
CA GLY A 73 4.66 -11.20 12.79
C GLY A 73 3.23 -10.70 12.54
N LEU A 74 3.05 -9.39 12.37
CA LEU A 74 1.75 -8.79 12.04
C LEU A 74 1.37 -9.01 10.57
N ALA A 75 2.35 -8.90 9.65
CA ALA A 75 2.13 -9.21 8.23
C ALA A 75 1.76 -10.69 8.02
N GLY A 76 2.37 -11.62 8.76
CA GLY A 76 2.00 -13.03 8.72
C GLY A 76 0.55 -13.29 9.14
N LYS A 77 0.03 -12.51 10.09
CA LYS A 77 -1.37 -12.59 10.55
C LYS A 77 -2.37 -11.92 9.61
N LEU A 78 -2.03 -10.75 9.07
CA LEU A 78 -2.95 -9.96 8.24
C LEU A 78 -2.98 -10.40 6.77
N PHE A 79 -1.84 -10.85 6.26
CA PHE A 79 -1.63 -11.18 4.84
C PHE A 79 -1.40 -12.68 4.57
N GLY A 80 -1.65 -13.55 5.54
CA GLY A 80 -1.77 -15.00 5.32
C GLY A 80 -0.59 -15.63 4.57
N GLY A 81 0.64 -15.42 5.05
CA GLY A 81 1.85 -16.01 4.45
C GLY A 81 2.52 -15.18 3.35
N SER A 82 1.91 -14.07 2.90
CA SER A 82 2.59 -13.04 2.09
C SER A 82 3.49 -12.14 2.95
N ALA A 83 4.48 -12.76 3.61
CA ALA A 83 5.26 -12.13 4.67
C ALA A 83 6.22 -11.03 4.20
N GLY A 84 6.67 -11.03 2.93
CA GLY A 84 7.67 -10.07 2.47
C GLY A 84 7.10 -8.68 2.18
N ASN A 85 6.09 -8.62 1.33
CA ASN A 85 5.57 -7.37 0.77
C ASN A 85 4.60 -6.63 1.71
N GLY A 86 3.75 -7.37 2.44
CA GLY A 86 2.83 -6.77 3.42
C GLY A 86 3.55 -6.21 4.64
N ALA A 87 4.65 -6.85 5.06
CA ALA A 87 5.48 -6.38 6.18
C ALA A 87 6.15 -5.05 5.86
N HIS A 88 6.77 -4.92 4.69
CA HIS A 88 7.44 -3.68 4.32
C HIS A 88 6.46 -2.50 4.30
N LEU A 89 5.28 -2.70 3.71
CA LEU A 89 4.22 -1.69 3.68
C LEU A 89 3.77 -1.29 5.09
N LEU A 90 3.56 -2.27 5.98
CA LEU A 90 3.19 -2.01 7.38
C LEU A 90 4.27 -1.21 8.13
N SER A 91 5.55 -1.54 7.92
CA SER A 91 6.69 -0.78 8.46
C SER A 91 6.67 0.67 7.97
N ASP A 92 6.54 0.88 6.66
CA ASP A 92 6.59 2.22 6.07
C ASP A 92 5.38 3.08 6.52
N LEU A 93 4.21 2.47 6.65
CA LEU A 93 3.02 3.14 7.19
C LEU A 93 3.19 3.49 8.67
N SER A 94 3.79 2.59 9.46
CA SER A 94 4.11 2.88 10.86
C SER A 94 5.12 4.03 10.98
N HIS A 95 6.11 4.07 10.10
CA HIS A 95 7.06 5.19 9.98
C HIS A 95 6.38 6.50 9.54
N ALA A 96 5.30 6.42 8.77
CA ALA A 96 4.49 7.57 8.42
C ALA A 96 3.66 8.12 9.61
N GLY A 97 3.68 7.44 10.76
CA GLY A 97 3.00 7.84 12.00
C GLY A 97 1.65 7.14 12.22
N LEU A 98 1.30 6.15 11.39
CA LEU A 98 0.06 5.39 11.54
C LEU A 98 0.23 4.27 12.56
N SER A 99 -0.75 4.10 13.45
CA SER A 99 -0.78 2.98 14.40
C SER A 99 -1.29 1.69 13.72
N ALA A 100 -0.98 0.51 14.26
CA ALA A 100 -1.40 -0.77 13.69
C ALA A 100 -2.92 -0.86 13.43
N GLU A 101 -3.76 -0.45 14.40
CA GLU A 101 -5.23 -0.37 14.22
C GLU A 101 -5.64 0.58 13.10
N GLN A 102 -4.98 1.73 12.98
CA GLN A 102 -5.23 2.70 11.92
C GLN A 102 -4.86 2.11 10.57
N ILE A 103 -3.75 1.37 10.49
CA ILE A 103 -3.30 0.70 9.26
C ILE A 103 -4.28 -0.40 8.85
N GLU A 104 -4.77 -1.20 9.79
CA GLU A 104 -5.78 -2.23 9.54
C GLU A 104 -7.11 -1.64 9.03
N ALA A 105 -7.52 -0.47 9.53
CA ALA A 105 -8.71 0.23 9.04
C ALA A 105 -8.46 0.96 7.70
N PHE A 106 -7.26 1.52 7.53
CA PHE A 106 -6.86 2.31 6.37
C PHE A 106 -6.62 1.47 5.13
N LEU A 107 -5.85 0.38 5.24
CA LEU A 107 -5.45 -0.46 4.11
C LEU A 107 -6.62 -0.95 3.25
N PRO A 108 -7.66 -1.62 3.80
CA PRO A 108 -8.77 -2.10 2.99
C PRO A 108 -9.53 -0.93 2.34
N ARG A 109 -9.78 0.17 3.07
CA ARG A 109 -10.48 1.34 2.53
C ARG A 109 -9.68 2.04 1.44
N ALA A 110 -8.37 2.18 1.61
CA ALA A 110 -7.47 2.73 0.61
C ALA A 110 -7.45 1.85 -0.64
N PHE A 111 -7.37 0.54 -0.48
CA PHE A 111 -7.47 -0.41 -1.60
C PHE A 111 -8.83 -0.35 -2.30
N GLU A 112 -9.93 -0.25 -1.56
CA GLU A 112 -11.27 -0.10 -2.13
C GLU A 112 -11.39 1.20 -2.94
N GLN A 113 -10.89 2.31 -2.41
CA GLN A 113 -10.85 3.58 -3.14
C GLN A 113 -10.00 3.43 -4.41
N LEU A 114 -8.80 2.86 -4.31
CA LEU A 114 -7.97 2.59 -5.49
C LEU A 114 -8.74 1.76 -6.53
N LYS A 115 -9.36 0.65 -6.12
CA LYS A 115 -10.17 -0.21 -6.99
C LYS A 115 -11.34 0.53 -7.64
N ALA A 116 -11.94 1.49 -6.95
CA ALA A 116 -13.03 2.29 -7.49
C ALA A 116 -12.58 3.20 -8.65
N PHE A 117 -11.32 3.66 -8.64
CA PHE A 117 -10.74 4.46 -9.73
C PHE A 117 -10.06 3.61 -10.82
N LEU A 118 -9.65 2.39 -10.49
CA LEU A 118 -8.97 1.50 -11.40
C LEU A 118 -9.97 0.74 -12.29
N PRO A 119 -9.81 0.75 -13.63
CA PRO A 119 -10.63 -0.10 -14.49
C PRO A 119 -10.33 -1.58 -14.23
N ALA A 120 -11.33 -2.44 -14.44
CA ALA A 120 -11.22 -3.89 -14.20
C ALA A 120 -10.01 -4.52 -14.91
N GLU A 121 -9.69 -4.07 -16.13
CA GLU A 121 -8.51 -4.54 -16.87
C GLU A 121 -7.19 -4.24 -16.13
N LEU A 122 -7.09 -3.05 -15.53
CA LEU A 122 -5.88 -2.66 -14.80
C LEU A 122 -5.79 -3.41 -13.47
N LEU A 123 -6.91 -3.68 -12.80
CA LEU A 123 -6.95 -4.52 -11.60
C LEU A 123 -6.47 -5.95 -11.88
N GLU A 124 -6.90 -6.54 -12.99
CA GLU A 124 -6.45 -7.88 -13.40
C GLU A 124 -4.95 -7.89 -13.69
N LYS A 125 -4.43 -6.85 -14.35
CA LYS A 125 -2.97 -6.70 -14.58
C LYS A 125 -2.18 -6.49 -13.29
N VAL A 126 -2.71 -5.73 -12.34
CA VAL A 126 -2.12 -5.53 -11.00
C VAL A 126 -2.10 -6.85 -10.22
N LYS A 127 -3.19 -7.63 -10.25
CA LYS A 127 -3.26 -8.96 -9.62
C LYS A 127 -2.27 -9.94 -10.25
N ALA A 128 -2.14 -9.92 -11.58
CA ALA A 128 -1.18 -10.74 -12.29
C ALA A 128 0.28 -10.35 -11.98
N ALA A 129 0.54 -9.07 -11.73
CA ALA A 129 1.86 -8.57 -11.31
C ALA A 129 2.16 -8.82 -9.82
N LEU A 130 1.12 -9.01 -9.00
CA LEU A 130 1.20 -9.31 -7.57
C LEU A 130 0.61 -10.70 -7.25
N PRO A 131 1.12 -11.79 -7.84
CA PRO A 131 0.57 -13.14 -7.64
C PRO A 131 0.65 -13.60 -6.19
N THR A 132 1.57 -13.03 -5.40
CA THR A 132 1.69 -13.27 -3.95
C THR A 132 0.40 -12.95 -3.18
N LEU A 133 -0.44 -12.04 -3.69
CA LEU A 133 -1.72 -11.71 -3.05
C LEU A 133 -2.83 -12.75 -3.29
N THR A 134 -2.65 -13.70 -4.21
CA THR A 134 -3.75 -14.59 -4.63
C THR A 134 -3.41 -16.08 -4.73
N THR A 135 -2.18 -16.51 -4.47
CA THR A 135 -1.86 -17.95 -4.55
C THR A 135 -1.12 -18.46 -3.31
N PRO A 136 -1.62 -19.49 -2.60
CA PRO A 136 -0.70 -20.45 -1.99
C PRO A 136 0.18 -21.01 -3.12
N ALA A 137 1.48 -21.05 -2.89
CA ALA A 137 2.48 -21.50 -3.84
C ALA A 137 2.07 -22.77 -4.60
N GLU A 138 1.77 -22.63 -5.89
CA GLU A 138 1.85 -23.73 -6.85
C GLU A 138 3.16 -23.56 -7.63
N THR A 139 4.27 -23.82 -6.95
CA THR A 139 5.54 -24.11 -7.60
C THR A 139 5.52 -25.59 -8.02
N GLY A 140 4.72 -25.89 -9.04
CA GLY A 140 4.62 -27.20 -9.65
C GLY A 140 5.25 -27.22 -11.03
N GLY A 141 6.40 -27.90 -11.14
CA GLY A 141 6.78 -28.69 -12.32
C GLY A 141 7.30 -27.97 -13.56
N SER A 142 8.62 -28.08 -13.76
CA SER A 142 9.21 -28.72 -14.95
C SER A 142 10.65 -29.15 -14.62
#